data_AF-A0A5C6N0G4-F1
#
_entry.id   AF-A0A5C6N0G4-F1
#
_cell.length_a   1.000
_cell.length_b   1.000
_cell.length_c   1.000
_cell.angle_alpha   90.00
_cell.angle_beta   90.00
_cell.angle_gamma   90.00
#
_symmetry.space_group_name_H-M   'P 1'
#
loop_
_entity.id
_entity.type
_entity.pdbx_description
1 polymer ?
#
loop_
_entity_poly.entity_id
_entity_poly.type
_entity_poly.pdbx_seq_one_letter_code
_entity_poly.pdbx_strand_id
1 'polypeptide(L)'
;MLWPFTTECEAAGIRIRTSKSESMVLTRKKVECLLWVREEVLPQVEEFKYLGILFTSEGRIEQENNRQVGAVSAVMRALNRSVMVKKELSWKAKLSIYRSIYIPILTMAINIG
;
A
#
# COMPACT_ATOMS: atom_id res chain seq x y z
N MET A 1 -15.91 -5.46 -19.43
CA MET A 1 -16.87 -6.54 -19.10
C MET A 1 -16.10 -7.64 -18.39
N LEU A 2 -16.33 -7.88 -17.10
CA LEU A 2 -15.58 -8.86 -16.29
C LEU A 2 -16.12 -10.30 -16.42
N TRP A 3 -17.15 -10.52 -17.25
CA TRP A 3 -17.85 -11.80 -17.37
C TRP A 3 -16.95 -13.03 -17.60
N PRO A 4 -15.92 -12.98 -18.46
CA PRO A 4 -15.01 -14.12 -18.61
C PRO A 4 -14.25 -14.42 -17.31
N PHE A 5 -13.75 -13.39 -16.64
CA PHE A 5 -13.01 -13.52 -15.38
C PHE A 5 -13.87 -14.04 -14.23
N THR A 6 -15.12 -13.57 -14.12
CA THR A 6 -16.04 -14.07 -13.09
C THR A 6 -16.36 -15.55 -13.30
N THR A 7 -16.51 -15.97 -14.55
CA THR A 7 -16.77 -17.37 -14.92
C THR A 7 -15.57 -18.27 -14.59
N GLU A 8 -14.35 -17.82 -14.90
CA GLU A 8 -13.12 -18.55 -14.56
C GLU A 8 -12.91 -18.68 -13.05
N CYS A 9 -13.14 -17.60 -12.30
CA CYS A 9 -13.07 -17.64 -10.84
C CYS A 9 -14.06 -18.67 -10.26
N GLU A 10 -15.30 -18.68 -10.76
CA GLU A 10 -16.32 -19.63 -10.32
C GLU A 10 -15.96 -21.08 -10.66
N ALA A 11 -15.41 -21.33 -11.86
CA ALA A 11 -14.90 -22.64 -12.25
C ALA A 11 -13.76 -23.12 -11.33
N ALA A 12 -12.96 -22.19 -10.78
CA ALA A 12 -11.94 -22.48 -9.77
C ALA A 12 -12.49 -22.55 -8.33
N GLY A 13 -13.81 -22.42 -8.12
CA GLY A 13 -14.43 -22.41 -6.79
C GLY A 13 -14.26 -21.10 -6.01
N ILE A 14 -13.85 -20.02 -6.68
CA ILE A 14 -13.62 -18.70 -6.10
C ILE A 14 -14.83 -17.81 -6.38
N ARG A 15 -15.48 -17.32 -5.32
CA ARG A 15 -16.56 -16.34 -5.43
C ARG A 15 -16.04 -14.94 -5.12
N ILE A 16 -16.17 -14.03 -6.08
CA ILE A 16 -15.88 -12.61 -5.87
C ILE A 16 -16.89 -12.02 -4.89
N ARG A 17 -16.39 -11.34 -3.86
CA ARG A 17 -17.22 -10.64 -2.88
C ARG A 17 -17.33 -9.18 -3.27
N THR A 18 -18.37 -8.86 -4.03
CA THR A 18 -18.71 -7.51 -4.49
C THR A 18 -18.75 -6.48 -3.36
N SER A 19 -19.23 -6.86 -2.17
CA SER A 19 -19.24 -5.98 -0.98
C SER A 19 -17.86 -5.53 -0.48
N LYS A 20 -16.76 -6.12 -0.99
CA LYS A 20 -15.38 -5.76 -0.65
C LYS A 20 -14.56 -5.38 -1.89
N SER A 21 -15.21 -5.28 -3.05
CA SER A 21 -14.56 -5.01 -4.32
C SER A 21 -14.96 -3.62 -4.79
N GLU A 22 -13.96 -2.86 -5.22
CA GLU A 22 -14.11 -1.52 -5.77
C GLU A 22 -13.39 -1.48 -7.12
N SER A 23 -13.76 -0.53 -7.96
CA SER A 23 -13.13 -0.30 -9.25
C SER A 23 -12.39 1.02 -9.28
N MET A 24 -11.24 1.05 -9.95
CA MET A 24 -10.47 2.27 -10.16
C MET A 24 -10.08 2.36 -11.63
N VAL A 25 -10.26 3.55 -12.20
CA VAL A 25 -9.84 3.87 -13.58
C VAL A 25 -8.65 4.80 -13.49
N LEU A 26 -7.50 4.37 -14.02
CA LEU A 26 -6.30 5.19 -14.06
C LEU A 26 -6.34 6.13 -15.26
N THR A 27 -6.55 7.42 -15.02
CA THR A 27 -6.70 8.43 -16.07
C THR A 27 -6.42 9.82 -15.51
N ARG A 28 -5.83 10.70 -16.33
CA ARG A 28 -5.63 12.12 -15.97
C ARG A 28 -6.93 12.94 -16.03
N LYS A 29 -7.98 12.40 -16.67
CA LYS A 29 -9.31 13.03 -16.77
C LYS A 29 -10.33 12.14 -16.10
N LYS A 30 -11.28 12.71 -15.36
CA LYS A 30 -12.38 11.95 -14.75
C LYS A 30 -13.18 11.23 -15.84
N VAL A 31 -13.24 9.90 -15.73
CA VAL A 31 -13.98 9.01 -16.63
C VAL A 31 -14.78 8.07 -15.75
N GLU A 32 -16.08 7.96 -16.02
CA GLU A 32 -16.93 6.97 -15.39
C GLU A 32 -16.86 5.66 -16.16
N CYS A 33 -16.55 4.56 -15.47
CA CYS A 33 -16.54 3.22 -16.03
C CYS A 33 -17.31 2.29 -15.12
N LEU A 34 -18.38 1.70 -15.65
CA LEU A 34 -19.22 0.76 -14.92
C LEU A 34 -18.64 -0.66 -15.05
N LEU A 35 -18.10 -1.18 -13.95
CA LEU A 35 -17.63 -2.56 -13.86
C LEU A 35 -18.68 -3.44 -13.18
N TRP A 36 -19.21 -4.38 -13.94
CA TRP A 36 -20.23 -5.33 -13.50
C TRP A 36 -19.60 -6.63 -13.04
N VAL A 37 -20.02 -7.12 -11.89
CA VAL A 37 -19.78 -8.48 -11.40
C VAL A 37 -21.14 -9.11 -11.16
N ARG A 38 -21.51 -10.08 -12.02
CA ARG A 38 -22.87 -10.64 -12.07
C ARG A 38 -23.91 -9.52 -12.30
N GLU A 39 -24.79 -9.27 -11.33
CA GLU A 39 -25.87 -8.27 -11.39
C GLU A 39 -25.55 -7.00 -10.58
N GLU A 40 -24.35 -6.92 -9.99
CA GLU A 40 -23.94 -5.79 -9.15
C GLU A 40 -22.87 -4.95 -9.85
N VAL A 41 -23.01 -3.62 -9.74
CA VAL A 41 -21.99 -2.66 -10.18
C VAL A 41 -21.01 -2.44 -9.05
N LEU A 42 -19.72 -2.59 -9.33
CA LEU A 42 -18.68 -2.23 -8.37
C LEU A 42 -18.60 -0.71 -8.24
N PRO A 43 -18.53 -0.15 -7.02
CA PRO A 43 -18.34 1.28 -6.83
C PRO A 43 -17.01 1.71 -7.47
N GLN A 44 -17.00 2.87 -8.13
CA GLN A 44 -15.78 3.46 -8.67
C GLN A 44 -15.17 4.43 -7.65
N VAL A 45 -13.88 4.27 -7.36
CA VAL A 45 -13.16 5.06 -6.35
C VAL A 45 -11.98 5.82 -6.94
N GLU A 46 -11.72 7.00 -6.39
CA GLU A 46 -10.60 7.87 -6.77
C GLU A 46 -9.33 7.56 -5.95
N GLU A 47 -9.49 7.07 -4.72
CA GLU A 47 -8.40 6.60 -3.87
C GLU A 47 -8.67 5.16 -3.43
N PHE A 48 -7.64 4.30 -3.47
CA PHE A 48 -7.75 2.90 -3.04
C PHE A 48 -6.49 2.48 -2.30
N LYS A 49 -6.64 1.86 -1.13
CA LYS A 49 -5.50 1.36 -0.36
C LYS A 49 -5.37 -0.15 -0.52
N TYR A 50 -4.31 -0.59 -1.15
CA TYR A 50 -4.00 -2.01 -1.32
C TYR A 50 -2.69 -2.38 -0.63
N LEU A 51 -2.76 -3.37 0.27
CA LEU A 51 -1.61 -3.88 1.04
C LEU A 51 -0.76 -2.80 1.74
N GLY A 52 -1.38 -1.68 2.12
CA GLY A 52 -0.69 -0.56 2.78
C GLY A 52 -0.36 0.61 1.86
N ILE A 53 -0.34 0.39 0.54
CA ILE A 53 0.00 1.37 -0.50
C ILE A 53 -1.26 2.09 -0.97
N LEU A 54 -1.21 3.42 -1.00
CA LEU A 54 -2.27 4.26 -1.56
C LEU A 54 -2.12 4.39 -3.08
N PHE A 55 -3.19 4.06 -3.80
CA PHE A 55 -3.35 4.29 -5.23
C PHE A 55 -4.34 5.43 -5.45
N THR A 56 -4.05 6.27 -6.44
CA THR A 56 -4.94 7.36 -6.86
C THR A 56 -5.33 7.15 -8.31
N SER A 57 -6.57 7.47 -8.69
CA SER A 57 -7.06 7.36 -10.07
C SER A 57 -6.28 8.26 -11.03
N GLU A 58 -5.65 9.33 -10.54
CA GLU A 58 -4.78 10.19 -11.34
C GLU A 58 -3.41 9.55 -11.66
N GLY A 59 -3.06 8.43 -11.00
CA GLY A 59 -1.77 7.77 -11.14
C GLY A 59 -0.61 8.54 -10.48
N ARG A 60 -0.90 9.51 -9.60
CA ARG A 60 0.14 10.26 -8.88
C ARG A 60 0.63 9.44 -7.69
N ILE A 61 1.91 9.08 -7.72
CA ILE A 61 2.59 8.36 -6.63
C ILE A 61 3.10 9.28 -5.52
N GLU A 62 3.18 10.60 -5.78
CA GLU A 62 3.74 11.58 -4.83
C GLU A 62 3.05 11.57 -3.46
N GLN A 63 1.71 11.41 -3.44
CA GLN A 63 0.94 11.38 -2.19
C GLN A 63 1.29 10.15 -1.35
N GLU A 64 1.42 8.97 -1.97
CA GLU A 64 1.86 7.77 -1.28
C GLU A 64 3.33 7.88 -0.85
N ASN A 65 4.21 8.42 -1.71
CA ASN A 65 5.61 8.62 -1.35
C ASN A 65 5.74 9.53 -0.12
N ASN A 66 5.05 10.68 -0.11
CA ASN A 66 5.03 11.59 1.04
C ASN A 66 4.48 10.92 2.30
N ARG A 67 3.43 10.10 2.16
CA ARG A 67 2.86 9.30 3.26
C ARG A 67 3.87 8.28 3.80
N GLN A 68 4.54 7.54 2.93
CA GLN A 68 5.56 6.55 3.31
C GLN A 68 6.78 7.20 3.96
N VAL A 69 7.31 8.28 3.37
CA VAL A 69 8.40 9.07 3.95
C VAL A 69 8.01 9.58 5.34
N GLY A 70 6.78 10.05 5.52
CA GLY A 70 6.24 10.46 6.82
C GLY A 70 6.23 9.32 7.84
N ALA A 71 5.72 8.15 7.46
CA ALA A 71 5.67 6.96 8.32
C ALA A 71 7.07 6.48 8.72
N VAL A 72 7.98 6.35 7.75
CA VAL A 72 9.38 5.96 7.97
C VAL A 72 10.07 6.97 8.88
N SER A 73 9.87 8.27 8.66
CA SER A 73 10.42 9.33 9.50
C SER A 73 9.92 9.28 10.94
N ALA A 74 8.66 8.87 11.15
CA ALA A 74 8.10 8.70 12.49
C ALA A 74 8.75 7.51 13.22
N VAL A 75 8.87 6.36 12.54
CA VAL A 75 9.56 5.17 13.08
C VAL A 75 11.01 5.50 13.40
N MET A 76 11.69 6.19 12.49
CA MET A 76 13.07 6.60 12.66
C MET A 76 13.26 7.54 13.86
N ARG A 77 12.36 8.51 14.03
CA ARG A 77 12.35 9.38 15.22
C ARG A 77 12.15 8.58 16.51
N ALA A 78 11.26 7.59 16.52
CA ALA A 78 11.02 6.73 17.68
C ALA A 78 12.26 5.89 18.01
N LEU A 79 12.86 5.23 17.02
CA LEU A 79 14.07 4.43 17.18
C LEU A 79 15.27 5.26 17.65
N ASN A 80 15.43 6.47 17.12
CA ASN A 80 16.52 7.34 17.55
C ASN A 80 16.40 7.68 19.05
N ARG A 81 15.17 7.99 19.52
CA ARG A 81 14.88 8.30 20.92
C ARG A 81 15.03 7.11 21.86
N SER A 82 14.64 5.91 21.44
CA SER A 82 14.61 4.72 22.29
C SER A 82 15.91 3.91 22.25
N VAL A 83 16.68 4.00 21.16
CA VAL A 83 17.87 3.16 20.95
C VAL A 83 19.14 3.99 20.82
N MET A 84 19.19 4.87 19.82
CA MET A 84 20.48 5.45 19.44
C MET A 84 21.05 6.40 20.49
N VAL A 85 20.21 7.25 21.07
CA VAL A 85 20.63 8.23 22.08
C VAL A 85 20.76 7.64 23.49
N LYS A 86 20.28 6.42 23.73
CA LYS A 86 20.31 5.81 25.07
C LYS A 86 21.70 5.33 25.44
N LYS A 87 22.22 5.80 26.58
CA LYS A 87 23.55 5.40 27.07
C LYS A 87 23.54 4.01 27.71
N GLU A 88 22.37 3.52 28.17
CA GLU A 88 22.27 2.18 28.79
C GLU A 88 22.47 1.05 27.77
N LEU A 89 22.27 1.32 26.47
CA LEU A 89 22.42 0.33 25.42
C LEU A 89 23.87 0.25 24.95
N SER A 90 24.39 -0.98 24.90
CA SER A 90 25.73 -1.24 24.37
C SER A 90 25.81 -0.90 22.88
N TRP A 91 27.01 -0.54 22.42
CA TRP A 91 27.27 -0.31 21.00
C TRP A 91 26.89 -1.51 20.12
N LYS A 92 27.13 -2.73 20.61
CA LYS A 92 26.77 -3.98 19.92
C LYS A 92 25.26 -4.11 19.74
N ALA A 93 24.46 -3.78 20.76
CA ALA A 93 23.01 -3.79 20.66
C ALA A 93 22.48 -2.74 19.67
N LYS A 94 23.02 -1.51 19.74
CA LYS A 94 22.68 -0.43 18.80
C LYS A 94 23.01 -0.82 17.35
N LEU A 95 24.18 -1.40 17.11
CA LEU A 95 24.59 -1.85 15.78
C LEU A 95 23.70 -2.98 15.25
N SER A 96 23.32 -3.92 16.12
CA SER A 96 22.38 -4.99 15.77
C SER A 96 21.03 -4.43 15.35
N ILE A 97 20.48 -3.49 16.13
CA ILE A 97 19.20 -2.85 15.82
C ILE A 97 19.28 -2.04 14.51
N TYR A 98 20.38 -1.33 14.30
CA TYR A 98 20.62 -0.62 13.04
C TYR A 98 20.58 -1.57 11.84
N ARG A 99 21.27 -2.71 11.91
CA ARG A 99 21.29 -3.69 10.81
C ARG A 99 19.95 -4.40 10.61
N SER A 100 19.29 -4.81 11.68
CA SER A 100 18.08 -5.65 11.61
C SER A 100 16.78 -4.87 11.42
N ILE A 101 16.74 -3.59 11.78
CA ILE A 101 15.50 -2.78 11.76
C ILE A 101 15.67 -1.55 10.88
N TYR A 102 16.74 -0.77 11.10
CA TYR A 102 16.91 0.50 10.38
C TYR A 102 17.11 0.30 8.88
N ILE A 103 18.08 -0.55 8.50
CA ILE A 103 18.41 -0.77 7.08
C ILE A 103 17.21 -1.31 6.30
N PRO A 104 16.50 -2.38 6.74
CA PRO A 104 15.36 -2.90 6.00
C PRO A 104 14.24 -1.86 5.80
N ILE A 105 13.92 -1.08 6.82
CA ILE A 105 12.86 -0.05 6.74
C ILE A 105 13.26 1.06 5.75
N LEU A 106 14.53 1.47 5.77
CA LEU A 106 15.03 2.49 4.85
C LEU A 106 15.07 1.97 3.41
N THR A 107 15.54 0.75 3.19
CA THR A 107 15.67 0.17 1.84
C THR A 107 14.31 -0.16 1.22
N MET A 108 13.33 -0.62 2.01
CA MET A 108 11.95 -0.81 1.52
C MET A 108 11.32 0.51 1.04
N ALA A 109 11.64 1.62 1.68
CA ALA A 109 11.12 2.94 1.28
C ALA A 109 11.79 3.50 0.00
N ILE A 110 13.01 3.07 -0.32
CA ILE A 110 13.80 3.60 -1.46
C ILE A 110 13.58 2.77 -2.74
N ASN A 111 13.37 1.46 -2.64
CA ASN A 111 13.24 0.57 -3.81
C ASN A 111 11.82 0.48 -4.41
N ILE A 112 10.88 1.31 -3.96
CA ILE A 112 9.50 1.38 -4.50
C ILE A 112 9.34 2.57 -5.49
N GLY A 113 10.44 3.27 -5.82
CA GLY A 113 10.49 4.35 -6.81
C GLY A 113 10.75 3.86 -8.23
#